data_AF-C4WT31-F1
#
_entry.id   AF-C4WT31-F1
#
_cell.length_a   1.000
_cell.length_b   1.000
_cell.length_c   1.000
_cell.angle_alpha   90.00
_cell.angle_beta   90.00
_cell.angle_gamma   90.00
#
_symmetry.space_group_name_H-M   'P 1'
#
loop_
_entity.id
_entity.type
_entity.pdbx_description
1 polymer ?
#
loop_
_entity_poly.entity_id
_entity_poly.type
_entity_poly.pdbx_seq_one_letter_code
_entity_poly.pdbx_strand_id
1 'polypeptide(L)'
;MKFQYKEDNVFEKRKTEGEKIRKKYPDRVPVIVEKAPKSRIGELDKKKYLVPSDLTVGQFYFLIRKRVHLRPEDALFFFVNNVIPPTSATMGSLYNDHREEDYFLYIAYSDENVYGRV
;
A
#
# COMPACT_ATOMS: atom_id res chain seq x y z
N MET A 1 1.09 9.12 -8.67
CA MET A 1 -0.20 8.42 -8.53
C MET A 1 -1.13 9.24 -7.65
N LYS A 2 -2.40 9.39 -8.03
CA LYS A 2 -3.39 10.10 -7.21
C LYS A 2 -4.12 9.08 -6.33
N PHE A 3 -4.04 9.25 -5.02
CA PHE A 3 -4.70 8.39 -4.03
C PHE A 3 -5.95 9.09 -3.52
N GLN A 4 -7.09 8.40 -3.56
CA GLN A 4 -8.37 8.94 -3.09
C GLN A 4 -8.31 9.28 -1.60
N TYR A 5 -7.60 8.47 -0.80
CA TYR A 5 -7.38 8.76 0.63
C TYR A 5 -6.81 10.16 0.89
N LYS A 6 -5.95 10.68 0.00
CA LYS A 6 -5.34 12.02 0.13
C LYS A 6 -6.30 13.14 -0.24
N GLU A 7 -7.27 12.87 -1.11
CA GLU A 7 -8.33 13.82 -1.47
C GLU A 7 -9.38 13.88 -0.37
N ASP A 8 -9.73 12.72 0.20
CA ASP A 8 -10.75 12.62 1.25
C ASP A 8 -10.25 13.13 2.61
N ASN A 9 -8.93 13.22 2.80
CA ASN A 9 -8.31 13.62 4.06
C ASN A 9 -7.22 14.66 3.85
N VAL A 10 -7.46 15.86 4.38
CA VAL A 10 -6.47 16.95 4.41
C VAL A 10 -5.16 16.51 5.08
N PHE A 11 -4.05 17.08 4.61
CA PHE A 11 -2.69 16.67 5.00
C PHE A 11 -2.47 16.68 6.52
N GLU A 12 -2.87 17.74 7.22
CA GLU A 12 -2.68 17.85 8.68
C GLU A 12 -3.36 16.73 9.46
N LYS A 13 -4.54 16.30 9.01
CA LYS A 13 -5.27 15.19 9.63
C LYS A 13 -4.52 13.87 9.39
N ARG A 14 -4.04 13.64 8.17
CA ARG A 14 -3.24 12.44 7.83
C ARG A 14 -1.95 12.41 8.65
N LYS A 15 -1.20 13.50 8.69
CA LYS A 15 0.07 13.61 9.42
C LYS A 15 -0.09 13.36 10.92
N THR A 16 -1.09 14.00 11.54
CA THR A 16 -1.39 13.79 12.96
C THR A 16 -1.76 12.34 13.25
N GLU A 17 -2.55 11.71 12.37
CA GLU A 17 -2.93 10.30 12.51
C GLU A 17 -1.74 9.36 12.35
N GLY A 18 -0.93 9.57 11.31
CA GLY A 18 0.25 8.78 11.00
C GLY A 18 1.30 8.85 12.11
N GLU A 19 1.56 10.03 12.64
CA GLU A 19 2.48 10.20 13.77
C GLU A 19 1.96 9.49 15.03
N LYS A 20 0.68 9.67 15.36
CA LYS A 20 0.05 9.02 16.52
C LYS A 20 0.09 7.50 16.43
N ILE A 21 -0.21 6.93 15.26
CA ILE A 21 -0.24 5.46 15.10
C ILE A 21 1.17 4.87 15.13
N ARG A 22 2.18 5.57 14.58
CA ARG A 22 3.60 5.16 14.67
C ARG A 22 4.11 5.19 16.09
N LYS A 23 3.77 6.22 16.89
CA LYS A 23 4.10 6.28 18.32
C LYS A 23 3.43 5.16 19.11
N LYS A 24 2.17 4.85 18.78
CA LYS A 24 1.39 3.81 19.49
C LYS A 24 1.86 2.39 19.15
N TYR A 25 2.30 2.15 17.91
CA TYR A 25 2.73 0.83 17.44
C TYR A 25 4.07 0.96 16.68
N PRO A 26 5.20 1.11 17.39
CA PRO A 26 6.50 1.38 16.77
C PRO A 26 6.94 0.28 15.80
N ASP A 27 6.59 -0.97 16.10
CA ASP A 27 6.96 -2.15 15.30
C ASP A 27 6.06 -2.36 14.07
N ARG A 28 5.10 -1.46 13.81
CA ARG A 28 4.15 -1.59 12.71
C ARG A 28 4.07 -0.38 11.80
N VAL A 29 4.05 -0.62 10.50
CA VAL A 29 3.96 0.42 9.47
C VAL A 29 2.50 0.67 9.07
N PRO A 30 2.04 1.94 9.07
CA PRO A 30 0.73 2.30 8.54
C PRO A 30 0.82 2.38 7.00
N VAL A 31 -0.06 1.65 6.33
CA VAL A 31 -0.06 1.49 4.88
C VAL A 31 -1.44 1.81 4.31
N ILE A 32 -1.48 2.65 3.29
CA ILE A 32 -2.66 2.91 2.47
C ILE A 32 -2.52 2.08 1.20
N VAL A 33 -3.50 1.23 0.94
CA VAL A 33 -3.57 0.35 -0.23
C VAL A 33 -4.82 0.69 -1.03
N GLU A 34 -4.62 1.12 -2.28
CA GLU A 34 -5.73 1.48 -3.18
C GLU A 34 -5.59 0.81 -4.54
N LYS A 35 -6.71 0.66 -5.24
CA LYS A 35 -6.69 0.13 -6.59
C LYS A 35 -6.14 1.17 -7.56
N ALA A 36 -5.31 0.74 -8.51
CA ALA A 36 -4.93 1.59 -9.64
C ALA A 36 -6.17 1.94 -10.50
N PRO A 37 -6.30 3.19 -11.02
CA PRO A 37 -7.51 3.64 -11.71
C PRO A 37 -8.00 2.79 -12.90
N LYS A 38 -7.07 2.16 -13.63
CA LYS A 38 -7.37 1.33 -14.81
C LYS A 38 -7.43 -0.17 -14.51
N SER A 39 -7.26 -0.58 -13.24
CA SER A 39 -7.22 -2.01 -12.91
C SER A 39 -8.61 -2.63 -12.87
N ARG A 40 -8.69 -3.85 -13.41
CA ARG A 40 -9.91 -4.69 -13.42
C ARG A 40 -10.10 -5.50 -12.15
N ILE A 41 -9.14 -5.45 -11.23
CA ILE A 41 -9.24 -6.14 -9.94
C ILE A 41 -10.39 -5.52 -9.11
N GLY A 42 -11.02 -6.33 -8.26
CA GLY A 42 -12.02 -5.87 -7.29
C GLY A 42 -11.43 -4.88 -6.28
N GLU A 43 -12.27 -4.00 -5.73
CA GLU A 43 -11.87 -3.09 -4.64
C GLU A 43 -11.61 -3.84 -3.34
N LEU A 44 -10.79 -3.25 -2.46
CA LEU A 44 -10.60 -3.73 -1.10
C LEU A 44 -11.71 -3.19 -0.19
N ASP A 45 -12.18 -4.01 0.75
CA ASP A 45 -13.10 -3.60 1.81
C ASP A 45 -12.50 -2.50 2.70
N LYS A 46 -11.18 -2.58 2.93
CA LYS A 46 -10.41 -1.64 3.72
C LYS A 46 -9.19 -1.17 2.95
N LYS A 47 -8.94 0.14 2.99
CA LYS A 47 -7.78 0.77 2.35
C LYS A 47 -6.62 1.04 3.32
N LYS A 48 -6.88 1.04 4.63
CA LYS A 48 -5.87 1.38 5.65
C LYS A 48 -5.48 0.15 6.47
N TYR A 49 -4.19 -0.12 6.53
CA TYR A 49 -3.59 -1.28 7.17
C TYR A 49 -2.51 -0.87 8.16
N LEU A 50 -2.32 -1.70 9.18
CA LEU A 50 -1.22 -1.58 10.13
C LEU A 50 -0.44 -2.90 10.14
N VAL A 51 0.70 -2.91 9.46
CA VAL A 51 1.42 -4.12 9.06
C VAL A 51 2.69 -4.28 9.90
N PRO A 52 3.05 -5.49 10.37
CA PRO A 52 4.33 -5.72 11.03
C PRO A 52 5.51 -5.31 10.13
N SER A 53 6.53 -4.69 10.72
CA SER A 53 7.67 -4.15 9.95
C SER A 53 8.55 -5.25 9.35
N ASP A 54 8.57 -6.43 9.96
CA ASP A 54 9.31 -7.63 9.54
C ASP A 54 8.58 -8.45 8.47
N LEU A 55 7.29 -8.20 8.24
CA LEU A 55 6.52 -8.84 7.17
C LEU A 55 7.17 -8.52 5.82
N THR A 56 7.36 -9.52 4.96
CA THR A 56 7.87 -9.26 3.61
C THR A 56 6.79 -8.70 2.69
N VAL A 57 7.21 -7.99 1.65
CA VAL A 57 6.31 -7.52 0.59
C VAL A 57 5.60 -8.70 -0.06
N GLY A 58 6.28 -9.83 -0.29
CA GLY A 58 5.69 -11.05 -0.82
C GLY A 58 4.60 -11.65 0.08
N GLN A 59 4.79 -11.64 1.40
CA GLN A 59 3.75 -12.03 2.36
C GLN A 59 2.58 -11.05 2.32
N PHE A 60 2.85 -9.75 2.22
CA PHE A 60 1.80 -8.73 2.10
C PHE A 60 0.98 -8.90 0.82
N TYR A 61 1.63 -9.21 -0.31
CA TYR A 61 0.98 -9.58 -1.57
C TYR A 61 -0.03 -10.71 -1.37
N PHE A 62 0.37 -11.78 -0.70
CA PHE A 62 -0.51 -12.92 -0.44
C PHE A 62 -1.75 -12.51 0.36
N LEU A 63 -1.59 -11.65 1.37
CA LEU A 63 -2.70 -11.15 2.17
C LEU A 63 -3.68 -10.29 1.36
N ILE A 64 -3.18 -9.38 0.52
CA ILE A 64 -4.03 -8.53 -0.33
C ILE A 64 -4.71 -9.36 -1.41
N ARG A 65 -4.00 -10.30 -2.03
CA ARG A 65 -4.56 -11.24 -3.02
C ARG A 65 -5.77 -11.99 -2.46
N LYS A 66 -5.65 -12.48 -1.22
CA LYS A 66 -6.74 -13.16 -0.51
C LYS A 66 -7.95 -12.24 -0.25
N ARG A 67 -7.71 -10.96 0.06
CA ARG A 67 -8.78 -9.98 0.32
C ARG A 67 -9.55 -9.56 -0.92
N VAL A 68 -8.89 -9.42 -2.06
CA VAL A 68 -9.57 -9.11 -3.34
C VAL A 68 -10.13 -10.36 -4.03
N HIS A 69 -10.10 -11.53 -3.36
CA HIS A 69 -10.58 -12.81 -3.86
C HIS A 69 -10.01 -13.17 -5.25
N LEU A 70 -8.74 -12.86 -5.47
CA LEU A 70 -8.09 -13.05 -6.77
C LEU A 70 -7.84 -14.54 -7.05
N ARG A 71 -8.22 -15.01 -8.24
CA ARG A 71 -7.97 -16.40 -8.66
C ARG A 71 -6.47 -16.65 -8.81
N PRO A 72 -5.94 -17.88 -8.62
CA PRO A 72 -4.51 -18.17 -8.71
C PRO A 72 -3.82 -17.77 -10.03
N GLU A 73 -4.56 -17.77 -11.13
CA GLU A 73 -4.09 -17.42 -12.47
C GLU A 73 -3.98 -15.91 -12.73
N ASP A 74 -4.72 -15.10 -11.97
CA ASP A 74 -4.79 -13.66 -12.21
C ASP A 74 -3.56 -12.95 -11.62
N ALA A 75 -3.03 -11.97 -12.33
CA ALA A 75 -1.86 -11.21 -11.89
C ALA A 75 -2.23 -10.10 -10.90
N LEU A 76 -1.31 -9.81 -9.97
CA LEU A 76 -1.40 -8.71 -9.03
C LEU A 76 -0.02 -8.06 -8.93
N PHE A 77 0.05 -6.77 -9.14
CA PHE A 77 1.27 -5.97 -9.03
C PHE A 77 1.04 -4.80 -8.08
N PHE A 78 1.97 -4.59 -7.17
CA PHE A 78 2.07 -3.44 -6.30
C PHE A 78 2.94 -2.37 -6.92
N PHE A 79 2.59 -1.12 -6.65
CA PHE A 79 3.34 0.05 -7.04
C PHE A 79 3.52 0.98 -5.85
N VAL A 80 4.77 1.29 -5.54
CA VAL A 80 5.17 2.31 -4.57
C VAL A 80 5.98 3.33 -5.33
N ASN A 81 5.54 4.59 -5.34
CA ASN A 81 6.15 5.64 -6.16
C ASN A 81 6.33 5.24 -7.65
N ASN A 82 5.32 4.55 -8.21
CA ASN A 82 5.29 4.00 -9.57
C ASN A 82 6.32 2.88 -9.87
N VAL A 83 7.01 2.34 -8.85
CA VAL A 83 7.96 1.23 -8.99
C VAL A 83 7.41 -0.02 -8.31
N ILE A 84 7.67 -1.20 -8.89
CA ILE A 84 7.31 -2.48 -8.27
C ILE A 84 8.31 -2.78 -7.15
N PRO A 85 7.86 -2.90 -5.88
CA PRO A 85 8.76 -3.17 -4.77
C PRO A 85 9.31 -4.62 -4.83
N PRO A 86 10.57 -4.85 -4.41
CA PRO A 86 11.13 -6.21 -4.32
C PRO A 86 10.33 -7.08 -3.35
N THR A 87 9.96 -8.30 -3.74
CA THR A 87 9.14 -9.20 -2.92
C THR A 87 9.86 -9.69 -1.66
N SER A 88 11.20 -9.74 -1.69
CA SER A 88 12.06 -10.11 -0.56
C SER A 88 12.26 -8.98 0.46
N ALA A 89 11.97 -7.73 0.10
CA ALA A 89 12.06 -6.61 1.02
C ALA A 89 11.03 -6.73 2.14
N THR A 90 11.32 -6.12 3.28
CA THR A 90 10.38 -6.02 4.40
C THR A 90 9.48 -4.79 4.23
N MET A 91 8.29 -4.81 4.83
CA MET A 91 7.40 -3.66 4.86
C MET A 91 8.02 -2.49 5.62
N GLY A 92 8.86 -2.77 6.62
CA GLY A 92 9.64 -1.77 7.36
C GLY A 92 10.69 -1.08 6.50
N SER A 93 11.49 -1.83 5.74
CA SER A 93 12.45 -1.23 4.79
C SER A 93 11.73 -0.41 3.73
N LEU A 94 10.65 -0.96 3.15
CA LEU A 94 9.86 -0.27 2.14
C LEU A 94 9.25 1.04 2.69
N TYR A 95 8.79 1.03 3.94
CA TYR A 95 8.29 2.22 4.63
C TYR A 95 9.39 3.26 4.86
N ASN A 96 10.60 2.84 5.24
CA ASN A 96 11.70 3.77 5.47
C ASN A 96 12.12 4.51 4.20
N ASP A 97 12.13 3.80 3.08
CA ASP A 97 12.59 4.34 1.80
C ASP A 97 11.52 5.18 1.09
N HIS A 98 10.23 4.91 1.34
CA HIS A 98 9.13 5.45 0.53
C HIS A 98 7.93 5.99 1.29
N ARG A 99 7.94 6.05 2.63
CA ARG A 99 6.88 6.78 3.34
C ARG A 99 6.81 8.23 2.88
N GLU A 100 5.61 8.80 2.97
CA GLU A 100 5.42 10.22 2.74
C GLU A 100 5.48 11.01 4.06
N GLU A 101 5.46 12.35 3.95
CA GLU A 101 5.56 13.27 5.08
C GLU A 101 4.40 13.19 6.09
N ASP A 102 3.30 12.54 5.69
CA ASP A 102 2.17 12.26 6.55
C ASP A 102 2.33 10.95 7.36
N TYR A 103 3.50 10.32 7.29
CA TYR A 103 3.86 9.06 7.94
C TYR A 103 3.12 7.82 7.44
N PHE A 104 2.47 7.86 6.28
CA PHE A 104 1.92 6.67 5.63
C PHE A 104 2.81 6.17 4.48
N LEU A 105 2.81 4.86 4.28
CA LEU A 105 3.29 4.24 3.04
C LEU A 105 2.10 4.04 2.09
N TYR A 106 2.28 4.43 0.84
CA TYR A 106 1.25 4.42 -0.18
C TYR A 106 1.53 3.37 -1.25
N ILE A 107 0.62 2.42 -1.40
CA ILE A 107 0.74 1.30 -2.34
C ILE A 107 -0.50 1.27 -3.24
N ALA A 108 -0.32 1.27 -4.56
CA ALA A 108 -1.40 0.82 -5.44
C ALA A 108 -1.24 -0.62 -5.84
N TYR A 109 -2.36 -1.27 -6.16
CA TYR A 109 -2.36 -2.57 -6.82
C TYR A 109 -3.05 -2.53 -8.18
N SER A 110 -2.57 -3.37 -9.11
CA SER A 110 -3.10 -3.50 -10.48
C SER A 110 -2.95 -4.93 -11.01
N ASP A 111 -3.73 -5.29 -12.04
CA ASP A 111 -3.55 -6.51 -12.85
C ASP A 111 -2.47 -6.35 -13.95
N GLU A 112 -1.97 -5.12 -14.15
CA GLU A 112 -0.92 -4.81 -15.12
C GLU A 112 0.41 -4.45 -14.43
N ASN A 113 1.54 -4.87 -15.01
CA ASN A 113 2.89 -4.63 -14.49
C ASN A 113 3.49 -3.28 -14.91
N VAL A 114 2.80 -2.50 -15.74
CA VAL A 114 3.20 -1.14 -16.11
C VAL A 114 2.16 -0.17 -15.58
N TYR A 115 2.60 0.78 -14.79
CA TYR A 115 1.73 1.87 -14.31
C TYR A 115 1.87 3.08 -15.24
N GLY A 116 0.81 3.43 -15.98
CA GLY A 116 0.71 4.75 -16.64
C GLY A 116 1.10 4.87 -18.11
N ARG A 117 1.01 3.83 -18.95
CA ARG A 117 0.98 4.00 -20.42
C ARG A 117 -0.46 4.04 -20.93
N VAL A 118 -1.11 5.20 -20.81
CA VAL A 118 -1.77 5.97 -21.90
C VAL A 118 -2.01 7.36 -21.32
#